data_AF-A0A812TLX7-F1
#
_entry.id   AF-A0A812TLX7-F1
#
_cell.length_a   1.000
_cell.length_b   1.000
_cell.length_c   1.000
_cell.angle_alpha   90.00
_cell.angle_beta   90.00
_cell.angle_gamma   90.00
#
_symmetry.space_group_name_H-M   'P 1'
#
loop_
_entity.id
_entity.type
_entity.pdbx_description
1 polymer ?
#
loop_
_entity_poly.entity_id
_entity_poly.type
_entity_poly.pdbx_seq_one_letter_code
_entity_poly.pdbx_strand_id
1 'polypeptide(L)'
;MAMQVVVSMETVGDDAAEPFFKGLFGELRRDWEGEIGVRFLAQSTFVITSLGRHLGDRDALEEDCTVTLWFSGSKLASVKVGPSSPVIQGYAYTEVFPRVVVHLGREYRLTQTCWRDMSDAWPDACSLPAADMVEQRFARFLGGVYDFHGGYPSFCDAEDGRRAGMLNFRAVPGIATLPVCPEMTVYELKQQLEAVTGVENGDLLVLAVQDSWQQRRFRVGSVLATGSKDGTARLWAVETG
;
A
#
# COMPACT_ATOMS: atom_id res chain seq x y z
N MET A 1 -31.59 -0.42 -0.71
CA MET A 1 -30.28 0.18 -0.41
C MET A 1 -29.22 -0.87 -0.67
N ALA A 2 -28.14 -0.53 -1.36
CA ALA A 2 -26.98 -1.42 -1.47
C ALA A 2 -26.31 -1.48 -0.09
N MET A 3 -26.05 -2.70 0.40
CA MET A 3 -25.40 -2.93 1.68
C MET A 3 -23.89 -3.04 1.42
N GLN A 4 -23.05 -2.52 2.31
CA GLN A 4 -21.59 -2.63 2.17
C GLN A 4 -21.03 -3.59 3.22
N VAL A 5 -20.21 -4.54 2.78
CA VAL A 5 -19.50 -5.47 3.67
C VAL A 5 -18.05 -5.05 3.72
N VAL A 6 -17.55 -4.82 4.93
CA VAL A 6 -16.16 -4.49 5.21
C VAL A 6 -15.46 -5.79 5.63
N VAL A 7 -14.57 -6.31 4.80
CA VAL A 7 -13.80 -7.52 5.10
C VAL A 7 -12.48 -7.08 5.71
N SER A 8 -12.43 -7.06 7.04
CA SER A 8 -11.25 -6.66 7.82
C SER A 8 -10.31 -7.84 8.02
N MET A 9 -9.19 -7.90 7.29
CA MET A 9 -8.03 -8.68 7.72
C MET A 9 -7.19 -7.84 8.69
N GLU A 10 -7.53 -7.94 9.97
CA GLU A 10 -6.91 -7.29 11.13
C GLU A 10 -6.75 -5.75 11.08
N THR A 11 -6.96 -5.10 12.22
CA THR A 11 -6.24 -3.85 12.50
C THR A 11 -4.77 -4.22 12.64
N VAL A 12 -4.09 -4.39 11.51
CA VAL A 12 -2.68 -4.71 11.47
C VAL A 12 -1.97 -3.51 12.11
N GLY A 13 -1.45 -3.72 13.34
CA GLY A 13 -0.59 -2.75 14.00
C GLY A 13 0.58 -2.41 13.08
N ASP A 14 1.17 -1.22 13.20
CA ASP A 14 2.25 -0.78 12.32
C ASP A 14 3.45 -1.75 12.28
N ASP A 15 3.57 -2.64 13.27
CA ASP A 15 4.57 -3.72 13.33
C ASP A 15 4.44 -4.77 12.21
N ALA A 16 3.25 -4.96 11.63
CA ALA A 16 3.04 -5.94 10.56
C ALA A 16 2.95 -5.31 9.16
N ALA A 17 3.23 -4.01 9.03
CA ALA A 17 3.39 -3.36 7.73
C ALA A 17 4.73 -3.75 7.10
N GLU A 18 4.70 -4.24 5.86
CA GLU A 18 5.90 -4.67 5.15
C GLU A 18 6.29 -3.66 4.06
N PRO A 19 7.59 -3.43 3.83
CA PRO A 19 8.05 -2.53 2.77
C PRO A 19 7.79 -3.12 1.38
N PHE A 20 7.54 -2.23 0.42
CA PHE A 20 7.39 -2.62 -0.98
C PHE A 20 8.72 -3.01 -1.62
N PHE A 21 9.74 -2.15 -1.57
CA PHE A 21 11.08 -2.50 -2.05
C PHE A 21 11.88 -3.25 -0.99
N LYS A 22 12.65 -4.26 -1.42
CA LYS A 22 13.50 -5.12 -0.60
C LYS A 22 14.98 -4.99 -1.01
N GLY A 23 15.71 -4.02 -0.46
CA GLY A 23 17.16 -3.90 -0.66
C GLY A 23 17.66 -2.50 -0.96
N LEU A 24 18.97 -2.41 -1.23
CA LEU A 24 19.69 -1.19 -1.61
C LEU A 24 19.98 -1.23 -3.11
N PHE A 25 19.76 -0.11 -3.80
CA PHE A 25 19.80 -0.12 -5.25
C PHE A 25 20.57 1.05 -5.82
N GLY A 26 21.54 0.74 -6.68
CA GLY A 26 21.97 1.64 -7.72
C GLY A 26 22.95 2.75 -7.35
N GLU A 27 23.34 3.49 -8.39
CA GLU A 27 24.18 4.68 -8.27
C GLU A 27 23.37 5.85 -7.72
N LEU A 28 24.00 6.61 -6.81
CA LEU A 28 23.36 7.73 -6.12
C LEU A 28 23.43 9.01 -6.95
N ARG A 29 22.33 9.76 -6.97
CA ARG A 29 22.13 10.99 -7.71
C ARG A 29 21.61 12.11 -6.79
N ARG A 30 21.92 13.38 -7.11
CA ARG A 30 21.51 14.56 -6.31
C ARG A 30 21.30 15.86 -7.11
N ASP A 31 21.35 15.79 -8.44
CA ASP A 31 21.42 16.94 -9.37
C ASP A 31 20.10 17.20 -10.10
N TRP A 32 18.95 17.00 -9.45
CA TRP A 32 17.63 17.22 -10.05
C TRP A 32 16.80 18.26 -9.29
N GLU A 33 16.03 19.05 -10.03
CA GLU A 33 15.05 19.99 -9.48
C GLU A 33 13.66 19.65 -10.03
N GLY A 34 12.72 19.32 -9.14
CA GLY A 34 11.36 18.89 -9.48
C GLY A 34 10.92 17.62 -8.76
N GLU A 35 9.92 16.92 -9.29
CA GLU A 35 9.43 15.67 -8.71
C GLU A 35 10.11 14.49 -9.40
N ILE A 36 10.60 13.53 -8.63
CA ILE A 36 11.12 12.26 -9.17
C ILE A 36 10.67 11.10 -8.30
N GLY A 37 10.50 9.94 -8.92
CA GLY A 37 10.02 8.78 -8.19
C GLY A 37 9.75 7.58 -9.07
N VAL A 38 8.77 6.81 -8.64
CA VAL A 38 8.40 5.53 -9.26
C VAL A 38 6.91 5.48 -9.55
N ARG A 39 6.53 4.65 -10.53
CA ARG A 39 5.15 4.22 -10.75
C ARG A 39 5.02 2.72 -10.53
N PHE A 40 3.87 2.32 -9.99
CA PHE A 40 3.59 0.92 -9.70
C PHE A 40 2.13 0.58 -10.00
N LEU A 41 1.89 -0.66 -10.42
CA LEU A 41 0.55 -1.24 -10.61
C LEU A 41 0.21 -2.08 -9.39
N ALA A 42 -0.89 -1.79 -8.71
CA ALA A 42 -1.36 -2.61 -7.61
C ALA A 42 -1.77 -4.01 -8.10
N GLN A 43 -1.20 -5.06 -7.49
CA GLN A 43 -1.50 -6.47 -7.76
C GLN A 43 -2.47 -7.08 -6.74
N SER A 44 -2.75 -6.36 -5.66
CA SER A 44 -3.82 -6.64 -4.69
C SER A 44 -4.38 -5.32 -4.14
N THR A 45 -5.46 -5.39 -3.37
CA THR A 45 -5.92 -4.25 -2.56
C THR A 45 -5.15 -4.23 -1.25
N PHE A 46 -4.55 -3.08 -0.90
CA PHE A 46 -3.75 -2.93 0.33
C PHE A 46 -3.87 -1.53 0.94
N VAL A 47 -3.41 -1.38 2.19
CA VAL A 47 -3.42 -0.10 2.89
C VAL A 47 -1.98 0.37 3.11
N ILE A 48 -1.65 1.53 2.55
CA ILE A 48 -0.39 2.22 2.82
C ILE A 48 -0.49 2.91 4.18
N THR A 49 0.50 2.62 5.03
CA THR A 49 0.61 3.11 6.41
C THR A 49 1.66 4.21 6.55
N SER A 50 2.72 4.15 5.75
CA SER A 50 3.80 5.14 5.74
C SER A 50 4.47 5.25 4.38
N LEU A 51 5.07 6.40 4.11
CA LEU A 51 5.93 6.64 2.94
C LEU A 51 7.37 6.79 3.41
N GLY A 52 8.33 6.36 2.60
CA GLY A 52 9.73 6.37 2.98
C GLY A 52 10.71 6.69 1.86
N ARG A 53 11.91 7.10 2.29
CA ARG A 53 13.05 7.48 1.44
C ARG A 53 14.23 6.57 1.74
N HIS A 54 14.96 6.22 0.71
CA HIS A 54 16.16 5.40 0.83
C HIS A 54 17.29 6.17 1.53
N LEU A 55 18.03 5.50 2.41
CA LEU A 55 19.13 6.13 3.16
C LEU A 55 20.46 6.19 2.41
N GLY A 56 20.69 5.28 1.47
CA GLY A 56 22.03 5.05 0.91
C GLY A 56 22.86 4.27 1.92
N ASP A 57 24.14 4.63 2.04
CA ASP A 57 25.07 4.03 3.01
C ASP A 57 25.06 4.76 4.38
N ARG A 58 24.02 5.54 4.67
CA ARG A 58 23.89 6.37 5.88
C ARG A 58 22.97 5.73 6.91
N ASP A 59 23.17 6.11 8.18
CA ASP A 59 22.31 5.69 9.29
C ASP A 59 21.03 6.53 9.42
N ALA A 60 21.02 7.75 8.87
CA ALA A 60 19.89 8.67 8.88
C ALA A 60 19.93 9.61 7.66
N LEU A 61 18.79 10.23 7.36
CA LEU A 61 18.71 11.34 6.39
C LEU A 61 19.29 12.61 7.00
N GLU A 62 19.80 13.50 6.15
CA GLU A 62 20.35 14.79 6.54
C GLU A 62 19.30 15.91 6.50
N GLU A 63 18.24 15.77 5.69
CA GLU A 63 17.23 16.80 5.54
C GLU A 63 15.80 16.28 5.29
N ASP A 64 14.81 17.11 5.64
CA ASP A 64 13.41 16.84 5.38
C ASP A 64 13.08 17.01 3.90
N CYS A 65 12.56 15.96 3.28
CA CYS A 65 12.04 16.00 1.91
C CYS A 65 10.57 15.60 1.88
N THR A 66 9.81 16.25 0.99
CA THR A 66 8.40 15.91 0.78
C THR A 66 8.30 14.65 -0.06
N VAL A 67 7.65 13.61 0.46
CA VAL A 67 7.28 12.40 -0.28
C VAL A 67 5.78 12.41 -0.53
N THR A 68 5.35 12.16 -1.77
CA THR A 68 3.96 12.28 -2.20
C THR A 68 3.48 11.03 -2.94
N LEU A 69 2.34 10.50 -2.51
CA LEU A 69 1.61 9.44 -3.20
C LEU A 69 0.52 10.05 -4.08
N TRP A 70 0.43 9.58 -5.32
CA TRP A 70 -0.45 10.12 -6.34
C TRP A 70 -1.34 9.06 -6.98
N PHE A 71 -2.51 9.50 -7.43
CA PHE A 71 -3.41 8.72 -8.27
C PHE A 71 -4.15 9.64 -9.24
N SER A 72 -4.06 9.33 -10.55
CA SER A 72 -4.83 10.00 -11.60
C SER A 72 -4.76 11.54 -11.56
N GLY A 73 -3.57 12.11 -11.34
CA GLY A 73 -3.36 13.56 -11.27
C GLY A 73 -3.50 14.17 -9.87
N SER A 74 -4.06 13.44 -8.90
CA SER A 74 -4.36 13.95 -7.55
C SER A 74 -3.39 13.42 -6.51
N LYS A 75 -3.06 14.25 -5.51
CA LYS A 75 -2.33 13.82 -4.30
C LYS A 75 -3.25 13.01 -3.40
N LEU A 76 -2.87 11.80 -3.05
CA LEU A 76 -3.57 10.97 -2.07
C LEU A 76 -2.99 11.14 -0.66
N ALA A 77 -1.67 11.30 -0.56
CA ALA A 77 -0.96 11.59 0.69
C ALA A 77 0.32 12.37 0.38
N SER A 78 0.77 13.18 1.34
CA SER A 78 2.06 13.88 1.27
C SER A 78 2.60 14.07 2.67
N VAL A 79 3.84 13.65 2.91
CA VAL A 79 4.48 13.67 4.23
C VAL A 79 5.92 14.16 4.12
N LYS A 80 6.46 14.71 5.22
CA LYS A 80 7.90 15.02 5.33
C LYS A 80 8.63 13.79 5.87
N VAL A 81 9.68 13.37 5.19
CA VAL A 81 10.56 12.27 5.60
C VAL A 81 11.98 12.83 5.69
N GLY A 82 12.62 12.69 6.85
CA GLY A 82 13.88 13.36 7.16
C GLY A 82 14.60 12.78 8.38
N PRO A 83 15.50 13.55 9.03
CA PRO A 83 16.40 13.04 10.07
C PRO A 83 15.71 12.46 11.31
N SER A 84 14.48 12.88 11.59
CA SER A 84 13.68 12.40 12.73
C SER A 84 12.84 11.17 12.41
N SER A 85 12.75 10.79 11.14
CA SER A 85 11.95 9.64 10.69
C SER A 85 12.59 8.33 11.15
N PRO A 86 11.81 7.38 11.72
CA PRO A 86 12.31 6.07 12.08
C PRO A 86 12.88 5.32 10.87
N VAL A 87 14.01 4.67 11.09
CA VAL A 87 14.72 3.89 10.08
C VAL A 87 14.38 2.41 10.20
N ILE A 88 13.92 1.83 9.10
CA ILE A 88 13.53 0.43 9.00
C ILE A 88 14.11 -0.11 7.69
N GLN A 89 14.99 -1.10 7.78
CA GLN A 89 15.50 -1.85 6.61
C GLN A 89 16.08 -0.97 5.49
N GLY A 90 16.87 0.05 5.83
CA GLY A 90 17.53 0.94 4.85
C GLY A 90 16.69 2.12 4.35
N TYR A 91 15.49 2.30 4.90
CA TYR A 91 14.59 3.40 4.57
C TYR A 91 14.17 4.16 5.83
N ALA A 92 14.12 5.48 5.73
CA ALA A 92 13.46 6.34 6.71
C ALA A 92 11.98 6.49 6.35
N TYR A 93 11.07 6.37 7.31
CA TYR A 93 9.62 6.42 7.09
C TYR A 93 8.91 7.49 7.90
N THR A 94 7.87 8.08 7.33
CA THR A 94 6.89 8.89 8.06
C THR A 94 5.50 8.33 7.85
N GLU A 95 4.74 8.21 8.94
CA GLU A 95 3.37 7.73 8.93
C GLU A 95 2.46 8.63 8.09
N VAL A 96 1.48 7.98 7.44
CA VAL A 96 0.46 8.63 6.63
C VAL A 96 -0.85 8.58 7.38
N PHE A 97 -1.42 9.75 7.68
CA PHE A 97 -2.73 9.87 8.31
C PHE A 97 -3.61 10.88 7.55
N PRO A 98 -4.83 10.48 7.12
CA PRO A 98 -5.38 9.12 7.19
C PRO A 98 -4.61 8.14 6.29
N ARG A 99 -4.55 6.86 6.68
CA ARG A 99 -3.95 5.78 5.87
C ARG A 99 -4.64 5.70 4.51
N VAL A 100 -3.91 5.30 3.47
CA VAL A 100 -4.41 5.31 2.08
C VAL A 100 -4.73 3.89 1.61
N VAL A 101 -5.95 3.69 1.13
CA VAL A 101 -6.34 2.44 0.44
C VAL A 101 -5.89 2.48 -1.01
N VAL A 102 -5.14 1.47 -1.40
CA VAL A 102 -4.68 1.21 -2.77
C VAL A 102 -5.51 0.07 -3.33
N HIS A 103 -6.11 0.27 -4.50
CA HIS A 103 -7.01 -0.71 -5.11
C HIS A 103 -6.31 -1.51 -6.21
N LEU A 104 -6.61 -2.80 -6.26
CA LEU A 104 -6.17 -3.73 -7.30
C LEU A 104 -6.34 -3.14 -8.71
N GLY A 105 -5.33 -3.38 -9.56
CA GLY A 105 -5.40 -3.08 -10.99
C GLY A 105 -5.24 -1.60 -11.35
N ARG A 106 -4.88 -0.74 -10.38
CA ARG A 106 -4.67 0.69 -10.61
C ARG A 106 -3.19 1.07 -10.54
N GLU A 107 -2.79 2.00 -11.41
CA GLU A 107 -1.46 2.61 -11.36
C GLU A 107 -1.44 3.77 -10.35
N TYR A 108 -0.39 3.79 -9.54
CA TYR A 108 -0.09 4.86 -8.59
C TYR A 108 1.34 5.37 -8.82
N ARG A 109 1.62 6.57 -8.34
CA ARG A 109 2.96 7.16 -8.40
C ARG A 109 3.40 7.59 -7.01
N LEU A 110 4.67 7.38 -6.71
CA LEU A 110 5.30 7.79 -5.46
C LEU A 110 6.52 8.65 -5.80
N THR A 111 6.53 9.91 -5.37
CA THR A 111 7.61 10.86 -5.69
C THR A 111 8.18 11.52 -4.45
N GLN A 112 9.36 12.11 -4.62
CA GLN A 112 9.91 13.09 -3.71
C GLN A 112 10.20 14.39 -4.46
N THR A 113 10.06 15.51 -3.76
CA THR A 113 10.45 16.83 -4.28
C THR A 113 11.95 17.02 -4.12
N CYS A 114 12.68 17.09 -5.23
CA CYS A 114 14.13 17.31 -5.26
C CYS A 114 14.49 18.75 -5.64
N TRP A 115 15.68 19.15 -5.22
CA TRP A 115 16.34 20.39 -5.60
C TRP A 115 17.81 20.10 -5.91
N ARG A 116 18.45 21.03 -6.61
CA ARG A 116 19.85 20.91 -6.98
C ARG A 116 20.74 20.80 -5.73
N ASP A 117 21.70 19.88 -5.79
CA ASP A 117 22.70 19.63 -4.75
C ASP A 117 22.08 19.23 -3.40
N MET A 118 20.97 18.48 -3.46
CA MET A 118 20.33 17.86 -2.30
C MET A 118 21.36 17.06 -1.48
N SER A 119 21.31 17.24 -0.16
CA SER A 119 22.22 16.59 0.81
C SER A 119 22.04 15.08 0.76
N ASP A 120 20.78 14.65 0.70
CA ASP A 120 20.40 13.25 0.58
C ASP A 120 20.36 12.77 -0.87
N ALA A 121 21.49 12.23 -1.35
CA ALA A 121 21.51 11.55 -2.65
C ALA A 121 20.64 10.28 -2.66
N TRP A 122 20.00 10.00 -3.80
CA TRP A 122 19.04 8.90 -4.00
C TRP A 122 19.47 7.93 -5.11
N PRO A 123 19.07 6.64 -5.03
CA PRO A 123 19.17 5.68 -6.14
C PRO A 123 18.56 6.18 -7.47
N ASP A 124 19.32 6.27 -8.57
CA ASP A 124 18.76 6.58 -9.90
C ASP A 124 18.82 5.40 -10.89
N ALA A 125 19.83 4.55 -10.86
CA ALA A 125 19.96 3.45 -11.83
C ALA A 125 20.21 2.11 -11.15
N CYS A 126 19.34 1.12 -11.37
CA CYS A 126 19.53 -0.24 -10.87
C CYS A 126 19.71 -1.22 -12.03
N SER A 127 20.69 -2.13 -11.90
CA SER A 127 20.93 -3.20 -12.88
C SER A 127 20.17 -4.49 -12.57
N LEU A 128 19.50 -4.57 -11.42
CA LEU A 128 18.72 -5.73 -11.04
C LEU A 128 17.35 -5.73 -11.72
N PRO A 129 16.78 -6.90 -12.04
CA PRO A 129 15.41 -7.00 -12.51
C PRO A 129 14.45 -6.48 -11.45
N ALA A 130 13.55 -5.57 -11.83
CA ALA A 130 12.61 -4.95 -10.88
C ALA A 130 11.75 -5.95 -10.10
N ALA A 131 11.46 -7.12 -10.69
CA ALA A 131 10.71 -8.20 -10.05
C ALA A 131 11.40 -8.77 -8.81
N ASP A 132 12.74 -8.77 -8.78
CA ASP A 132 13.53 -9.30 -7.68
C ASP A 132 13.66 -8.30 -6.51
N MET A 133 13.28 -7.04 -6.77
CA MET A 133 13.47 -5.92 -5.85
C MET A 133 12.23 -5.60 -5.03
N VAL A 134 11.08 -6.21 -5.34
CA VAL A 134 9.78 -5.79 -4.82
C VAL A 134 9.02 -6.92 -4.13
N GLU A 135 8.16 -6.54 -3.19
CA GLU A 135 7.13 -7.39 -2.61
C GLU A 135 5.94 -7.50 -3.58
N GLN A 136 6.03 -8.49 -4.47
CA GLN A 136 5.08 -8.70 -5.57
C GLN A 136 3.64 -8.96 -5.10
N ARG A 137 3.42 -9.37 -3.83
CA ARG A 137 2.04 -9.54 -3.34
C ARG A 137 1.26 -8.22 -3.31
N PHE A 138 1.94 -7.07 -3.22
CA PHE A 138 1.30 -5.76 -3.18
C PHE A 138 1.20 -5.14 -4.57
N ALA A 139 2.32 -5.02 -5.27
CA ALA A 139 2.39 -4.27 -6.52
C ALA A 139 3.50 -4.73 -7.44
N ARG A 140 3.38 -4.37 -8.71
CA ARG A 140 4.42 -4.49 -9.73
C ARG A 140 5.02 -3.12 -10.00
N PHE A 141 6.33 -3.01 -9.97
CA PHE A 141 7.04 -1.81 -10.43
C PHE A 141 6.89 -1.64 -11.96
N LEU A 142 6.63 -0.41 -12.42
CA LEU A 142 6.44 -0.08 -13.83
C LEU A 142 7.50 0.88 -14.40
N GLY A 143 8.47 1.33 -13.60
CA GLY A 143 9.48 2.31 -14.02
C GLY A 143 9.47 3.60 -13.21
N GLY A 144 10.43 4.47 -13.53
CA GLY A 144 10.56 5.79 -12.94
C GLY A 144 9.58 6.82 -13.54
N VAL A 145 9.29 7.85 -12.76
CA VAL A 145 8.50 9.02 -13.18
C VAL A 145 9.15 10.32 -12.74
N TYR A 146 8.87 11.41 -13.44
CA TYR A 146 9.36 12.72 -13.08
C TYR A 146 8.48 13.87 -13.57
N ASP A 147 8.74 15.07 -13.03
CA ASP A 147 8.26 16.36 -13.49
C ASP A 147 9.24 17.49 -13.12
N PHE A 148 9.20 18.60 -13.86
CA PHE A 148 10.13 19.74 -13.73
C PHE A 148 9.57 20.94 -12.96
N HIS A 149 8.25 21.02 -12.74
CA HIS A 149 7.58 22.22 -12.24
C HIS A 149 6.76 21.99 -10.97
N GLY A 150 6.90 20.81 -10.37
CA GLY A 150 6.11 20.41 -9.22
C GLY A 150 4.70 20.04 -9.63
N GLY A 151 4.12 19.04 -8.95
CA GLY A 151 2.80 18.54 -9.30
C GLY A 151 2.84 17.07 -9.71
N TYR A 152 1.82 16.63 -10.44
CA TYR A 152 1.71 15.23 -10.84
C TYR A 152 2.85 14.88 -11.82
N PRO A 153 3.66 13.84 -11.52
CA PRO A 153 4.85 13.49 -12.29
C PRO A 153 4.46 12.89 -13.64
N SER A 154 4.21 13.70 -14.68
CA SER A 154 3.56 13.24 -15.91
C SER A 154 4.47 12.46 -16.86
N PHE A 155 5.79 12.66 -16.76
CA PHE A 155 6.77 11.97 -17.58
C PHE A 155 7.13 10.61 -16.99
N CYS A 156 7.36 9.62 -17.85
CA CYS A 156 7.77 8.27 -17.48
C CYS A 156 9.12 7.97 -18.13
N ASP A 157 10.02 7.32 -17.40
CA ASP A 157 11.21 6.72 -18.00
C ASP A 157 10.85 5.44 -18.76
N ALA A 158 11.84 4.86 -19.44
CA ALA A 158 11.74 3.49 -19.92
C ALA A 158 11.58 2.50 -18.75
N GLU A 159 11.03 1.32 -19.03
CA GLU A 159 10.89 0.24 -18.03
C GLU A 159 12.23 -0.51 -17.84
N ASP A 160 13.28 0.21 -17.45
CA ASP A 160 14.68 -0.27 -17.40
C ASP A 160 15.24 -0.41 -15.98
N GLY A 161 14.40 -0.21 -14.94
CA GLY A 161 14.83 -0.25 -13.55
C GLY A 161 15.34 1.09 -13.00
N ARG A 162 15.32 2.16 -13.80
CA ARG A 162 15.63 3.51 -13.32
C ARG A 162 14.73 3.89 -12.15
N ARG A 163 15.33 4.45 -11.09
CA ARG A 163 14.73 4.91 -9.82
C ARG A 163 14.13 3.81 -8.97
N ALA A 164 14.30 2.55 -9.35
CA ALA A 164 13.79 1.45 -8.54
C ALA A 164 14.43 1.49 -7.14
N GLY A 165 13.59 1.48 -6.11
CA GLY A 165 14.01 1.54 -4.72
C GLY A 165 14.39 2.92 -4.17
N MET A 166 14.29 4.01 -4.93
CA MET A 166 14.59 5.35 -4.40
C MET A 166 13.62 5.80 -3.30
N LEU A 167 12.38 5.34 -3.40
CA LEU A 167 11.27 5.61 -2.47
C LEU A 167 10.55 4.32 -2.18
N ASN A 168 9.87 4.27 -1.04
CA ASN A 168 9.19 3.07 -0.58
C ASN A 168 7.89 3.43 0.16
N PHE A 169 7.05 2.44 0.38
CA PHE A 169 5.91 2.52 1.28
C PHE A 169 5.88 1.28 2.15
N ARG A 170 5.34 1.40 3.37
CA ARG A 170 4.96 0.22 4.15
C ARG A 170 3.47 -0.02 4.00
N ALA A 171 3.12 -1.25 3.66
CA ALA A 171 1.74 -1.65 3.43
C ALA A 171 1.34 -2.83 4.30
N VAL A 172 0.06 -2.84 4.65
CA VAL A 172 -0.62 -3.99 5.21
C VAL A 172 -1.63 -4.51 4.18
N PRO A 173 -1.85 -5.82 4.08
CA PRO A 173 -2.92 -6.37 3.23
C PRO A 173 -4.25 -5.65 3.49
N GLY A 174 -4.96 -5.35 2.40
CA GLY A 174 -6.07 -4.41 2.43
C GLY A 174 -7.37 -5.05 2.84
N ILE A 175 -8.15 -4.29 3.59
CA ILE A 175 -9.54 -4.56 3.90
C ILE A 175 -10.36 -4.38 2.62
N ALA A 176 -11.04 -5.43 2.16
CA ALA A 176 -11.91 -5.37 0.98
C ALA A 176 -13.29 -4.82 1.35
N THR A 177 -13.74 -3.73 0.74
CA THR A 177 -15.14 -3.29 0.81
C THR A 177 -15.91 -3.86 -0.37
N LEU A 178 -16.84 -4.76 -0.11
CA LEU A 178 -17.67 -5.39 -1.13
C LEU A 178 -19.05 -4.75 -1.16
N PRO A 179 -19.50 -4.21 -2.31
CA PRO A 179 -20.90 -3.86 -2.50
C PRO A 179 -21.72 -5.15 -2.56
N VAL A 180 -22.54 -5.40 -1.55
CA VAL A 180 -23.44 -6.56 -1.56
C VAL A 180 -24.87 -6.11 -1.83
N CYS A 181 -25.53 -6.85 -2.72
CA CYS A 181 -26.96 -6.73 -2.94
C CYS A 181 -27.67 -7.78 -2.08
N PRO A 182 -28.86 -7.48 -1.51
CA PRO A 182 -29.59 -8.45 -0.71
C PRO A 182 -29.97 -9.74 -1.45
N GLU A 183 -29.92 -9.72 -2.78
CA GLU A 183 -30.23 -10.83 -3.68
C GLU A 183 -28.97 -11.62 -4.11
N MET A 184 -27.78 -11.20 -3.65
CA MET A 184 -26.52 -11.82 -4.02
C MET A 184 -26.39 -13.22 -3.41
N THR A 185 -26.02 -14.20 -4.24
CA THR A 185 -25.76 -15.57 -3.80
C THR A 185 -24.42 -15.68 -3.07
N VAL A 186 -24.28 -16.72 -2.24
CA VAL A 186 -23.00 -17.06 -1.58
C VAL A 186 -21.87 -17.26 -2.60
N TYR A 187 -22.19 -17.81 -3.79
CA TYR A 187 -21.22 -18.02 -4.86
C TYR A 187 -20.74 -16.70 -5.49
N GLU A 188 -21.64 -15.75 -5.72
CA GLU A 188 -21.29 -14.42 -6.25
C GLU A 188 -20.49 -13.60 -5.23
N LEU A 189 -20.88 -13.66 -3.94
CA LEU A 189 -20.13 -13.03 -2.86
C LEU A 189 -18.71 -13.60 -2.80
N LYS A 190 -18.56 -14.92 -2.96
CA LYS A 190 -17.26 -15.58 -3.00
C LYS A 190 -16.40 -15.15 -4.19
N GLN A 191 -16.97 -15.11 -5.40
CA GLN A 191 -16.25 -14.65 -6.60
C GLN A 191 -15.79 -13.19 -6.46
N GLN A 192 -16.61 -12.32 -5.88
CA GLN A 192 -16.21 -10.94 -5.62
C GLN A 192 -15.13 -10.84 -4.54
N LEU A 193 -15.22 -11.68 -3.51
CA LEU A 193 -14.23 -11.75 -2.45
C LEU A 193 -12.89 -12.23 -2.99
N GLU A 194 -12.86 -13.33 -3.75
CA GLU A 194 -11.68 -13.84 -4.47
C GLU A 194 -11.10 -12.76 -5.41
N ALA A 195 -11.94 -12.06 -6.16
CA ALA A 195 -11.51 -10.99 -7.06
C ALA A 195 -10.90 -9.78 -6.33
N VAL A 196 -11.31 -9.50 -5.09
CA VAL A 196 -10.84 -8.31 -4.34
C VAL A 196 -9.70 -8.65 -3.38
N THR A 197 -9.66 -9.84 -2.82
CA THR A 197 -8.61 -10.29 -1.88
C THR A 197 -7.50 -11.10 -2.55
N GLY A 198 -7.75 -11.71 -3.72
CA GLY A 198 -6.80 -12.61 -4.40
C GLY A 198 -6.60 -13.96 -3.68
N VAL A 199 -7.38 -14.24 -2.64
CA VAL A 199 -7.27 -15.48 -1.84
C VAL A 199 -8.10 -16.56 -2.50
N GLU A 200 -7.45 -17.59 -3.05
CA GLU A 200 -8.12 -18.77 -3.58
C GLU A 200 -8.60 -19.69 -2.45
N ASN A 201 -9.73 -20.34 -2.71
CA ASN A 201 -10.41 -21.37 -1.93
C ASN A 201 -9.56 -22.11 -0.87
N GLY A 202 -9.71 -21.75 0.42
CA GLY A 202 -9.10 -22.50 1.53
C GLY A 202 -8.66 -21.66 2.73
N ASP A 203 -8.39 -20.36 2.54
CA ASP A 203 -7.93 -19.47 3.60
C ASP A 203 -9.02 -18.53 4.13
N LEU A 204 -8.92 -18.25 5.42
CA LEU A 204 -9.93 -17.63 6.31
C LEU A 204 -10.50 -16.30 5.78
N LEU A 205 -11.83 -16.17 5.77
CA LEU A 205 -12.53 -14.96 5.34
C LEU A 205 -13.45 -14.40 6.43
N VAL A 206 -13.15 -13.19 6.92
CA VAL A 206 -13.97 -12.47 7.90
C VAL A 206 -14.92 -11.51 7.18
N LEU A 207 -16.20 -11.86 7.11
CA LEU A 207 -17.25 -10.98 6.55
C LEU A 207 -17.83 -10.10 7.67
N ALA A 208 -17.55 -8.79 7.69
CA ALA A 208 -18.27 -7.86 8.56
C ALA A 208 -19.29 -7.05 7.73
N VAL A 209 -20.57 -7.36 7.88
CA VAL A 209 -21.65 -6.53 7.36
C VAL A 209 -21.78 -5.32 8.28
N GLN A 210 -21.66 -4.11 7.75
CA GLN A 210 -21.93 -2.90 8.53
C GLN A 210 -23.25 -2.31 8.05
N ASP A 211 -24.31 -2.50 8.85
CA ASP A 211 -25.32 -1.46 8.96
C ASP A 211 -25.71 -1.29 10.43
N SER A 212 -25.96 -0.03 10.76
CA SER A 212 -25.75 0.60 12.05
C SER A 212 -26.21 -0.17 13.31
N TRP A 213 -25.28 -0.24 14.28
CA TRP A 213 -25.41 -0.62 15.70
C TRP A 213 -25.71 -2.10 16.05
N GLN A 214 -24.64 -2.91 16.15
CA GLN A 214 -24.21 -3.70 17.34
C GLN A 214 -23.48 -5.03 16.95
N GLN A 215 -22.13 -5.02 17.09
CA GLN A 215 -21.19 -6.09 17.54
C GLN A 215 -21.03 -7.43 16.78
N ARG A 216 -19.86 -8.10 16.66
CA ARG A 216 -18.42 -7.87 16.94
C ARG A 216 -17.60 -9.06 16.36
N ARG A 217 -16.34 -8.77 15.96
CA ARG A 217 -15.06 -9.57 15.95
C ARG A 217 -14.95 -10.89 15.17
N PHE A 218 -13.80 -11.11 14.51
CA PHE A 218 -12.87 -12.23 14.79
C PHE A 218 -11.40 -11.95 14.44
N ARG A 219 -10.50 -12.57 15.23
CA ARG A 219 -9.12 -12.98 14.93
C ARG A 219 -9.12 -14.52 14.87
N VAL A 220 -8.15 -15.09 14.17
CA VAL A 220 -7.99 -16.52 13.83
C VAL A 220 -8.21 -17.47 15.02
N GLY A 221 -9.08 -18.49 14.83
CA GLY A 221 -9.25 -19.64 15.72
C GLY A 221 -10.68 -19.86 16.28
N SER A 222 -11.15 -21.11 16.21
CA SER A 222 -12.31 -21.74 16.90
C SER A 222 -13.70 -21.09 16.88
N VAL A 223 -13.96 -19.90 16.30
CA VAL A 223 -15.32 -19.30 16.29
C VAL A 223 -15.66 -18.50 15.00
N LEU A 224 -16.89 -18.64 14.46
CA LEU A 224 -17.47 -17.97 13.28
C LEU A 224 -18.63 -17.03 13.68
N ALA A 225 -18.86 -15.92 12.96
CA ALA A 225 -20.03 -15.03 13.15
C ALA A 225 -20.93 -14.94 11.91
N THR A 226 -22.25 -14.87 12.10
CA THR A 226 -23.24 -14.56 11.04
C THR A 226 -24.26 -13.51 11.49
N GLY A 227 -24.81 -12.73 10.56
CA GLY A 227 -25.87 -11.74 10.81
C GLY A 227 -27.11 -11.99 9.93
N SER A 228 -28.30 -11.61 10.41
CA SER A 228 -29.59 -11.85 9.77
C SER A 228 -30.38 -10.54 9.55
N LYS A 229 -31.26 -10.53 8.53
CA LYS A 229 -32.17 -9.40 8.21
C LYS A 229 -33.25 -9.15 9.28
N ASP A 230 -33.38 -10.05 10.25
CA ASP A 230 -34.28 -9.93 11.40
C ASP A 230 -33.67 -9.14 12.58
N GLY A 231 -32.42 -8.66 12.46
CA GLY A 231 -31.73 -7.88 13.49
C GLY A 231 -30.91 -8.71 14.47
N THR A 232 -30.70 -10.00 14.20
CA THR A 232 -29.89 -10.87 15.07
C THR A 232 -28.53 -11.23 14.46
N ALA A 233 -27.55 -11.46 15.33
CA ALA A 233 -26.26 -12.04 14.97
C ALA A 233 -25.99 -13.29 15.82
N ARG A 234 -25.27 -14.25 15.25
CA ARG A 234 -24.90 -15.52 15.89
C ARG A 234 -23.41 -15.75 15.86
N LEU A 235 -22.89 -16.29 16.95
CA LEU A 235 -21.51 -16.71 17.11
C LEU A 235 -21.49 -18.23 17.28
N TRP A 236 -20.58 -18.89 16.58
CA TRP A 236 -20.53 -20.35 16.42
C TRP A 236 -19.16 -20.84 16.81
N ALA A 237 -19.03 -21.76 17.76
CA ALA A 237 -17.75 -22.37 18.02
C ALA A 237 -17.43 -23.37 16.89
N VAL A 238 -16.44 -23.07 16.07
CA VAL A 238 -16.01 -23.86 14.88
C VAL A 238 -15.71 -25.32 15.21
N GLU A 239 -15.32 -25.63 16.46
CA GLU A 239 -15.04 -27.01 16.88
C GLU A 239 -16.30 -27.83 17.19
N THR A 240 -17.44 -27.20 17.52
CA THR A 240 -18.65 -27.92 17.97
C THR A 240 -19.93 -27.56 17.23
N GLY A 241 -19.89 -26.56 16.33
CA GLY A 241 -21.08 -25.95 15.74
C GLY A 241 -21.67 -24.92 16.67
#